data_AF-K1Q5T2-F1
#
_entry.id   AF-K1Q5T2-F1
#
_cell.length_a   1.000
_cell.length_b   1.000
_cell.length_c   1.000
_cell.angle_alpha   90.00
_cell.angle_beta   90.00
_cell.angle_gamma   90.00
#
_symmetry.space_group_name_H-M   'P 1'
#
loop_
_entity.id
_entity.type
_entity.pdbx_description
1 polymer ?
#
loop_
_entity_poly.entity_id
_entity_poly.type
_entity_poly.pdbx_seq_one_letter_code
_entity_poly.pdbx_strand_id
1 'polypeptide(L)'
;MRENLQALIPHQFGDHSLCHARFCGYKRMGNSEKYSHRSLPYKAPLSDSFLRDKLNVLFEPIIAKSALYTDLGSSQACEYANRAAMLKAPKHLHYGESESLDFRIQATAASINVGRKYLSEV
;
A
#
# COMPACT_ATOMS: atom_id res chain seq x y z
N MET A 1 9.95 4.93 0.58
CA MET A 1 9.60 3.70 -0.19
C MET A 1 10.79 3.20 -1.00
N ARG A 2 11.39 4.04 -1.86
CA ARG A 2 12.53 3.69 -2.72
C ARG A 2 13.70 3.03 -1.99
N GLU A 3 14.15 3.62 -0.88
CA GLU A 3 15.29 3.12 -0.08
C GLU A 3 15.04 1.69 0.46
N ASN A 4 13.81 1.41 0.92
CA ASN A 4 13.44 0.07 1.37
C ASN A 4 13.48 -0.96 0.22
N LEU A 5 13.11 -0.56 -1.00
CA LEU A 5 13.16 -1.43 -2.17
C LEU A 5 14.60 -1.69 -2.62
N GLN A 6 15.48 -0.69 -2.53
CA GLN A 6 16.92 -0.84 -2.81
C GLN A 6 17.60 -1.79 -1.82
N ALA A 7 17.17 -1.78 -0.55
CA ALA A 7 17.70 -2.69 0.46
C ALA A 7 17.20 -4.14 0.31
N LEU A 8 16.15 -4.40 -0.46
CA LEU A 8 15.46 -5.69 -0.50
C LEU A 8 16.38 -6.82 -0.99
N ILE A 9 17.05 -6.63 -2.13
CA ILE A 9 17.92 -7.65 -2.72
C ILE A 9 19.17 -7.84 -1.87
N PRO A 10 20.00 -6.80 -1.58
CA PRO A 10 21.19 -6.96 -0.74
C PRO A 10 20.88 -7.65 0.59
N HIS A 11 19.75 -7.31 1.21
CA HIS A 11 19.31 -7.92 2.46
C HIS A 11 19.18 -9.44 2.36
N GLN A 12 18.54 -9.99 1.31
CA GLN A 12 18.38 -11.44 1.17
C GLN A 12 19.72 -12.17 0.98
N PHE A 13 20.75 -11.47 0.54
CA PHE A 13 22.12 -11.99 0.37
C PHE A 13 23.03 -11.66 1.57
N GLY A 14 22.45 -11.21 2.70
CA GLY A 14 23.19 -10.92 3.94
C GLY A 14 23.89 -9.56 3.97
N ASP A 15 23.73 -8.73 2.93
CA ASP A 15 24.22 -7.36 2.94
C ASP A 15 23.17 -6.43 3.55
N HIS A 16 23.46 -5.96 4.76
CA HIS A 16 22.60 -5.08 5.53
C HIS A 16 23.03 -3.61 5.48
N SER A 17 23.93 -3.22 4.56
CA SER A 17 24.43 -1.85 4.43
C SER A 17 23.32 -0.82 4.18
N LEU A 18 22.40 -1.13 3.26
CA LEU A 18 21.28 -0.26 2.86
C LEU A 18 20.03 -0.42 3.74
N CYS A 19 20.06 -1.30 4.75
CA CYS A 19 18.89 -1.65 5.54
C CYS A 19 18.54 -0.60 6.62
N HIS A 20 17.25 -0.30 6.77
CA HIS A 20 16.72 0.45 7.91
C HIS A 20 16.28 -0.46 9.07
N ALA A 21 16.43 -0.03 10.32
CA ALA A 21 16.12 -0.84 11.52
C ALA A 21 14.66 -1.31 11.62
N ARG A 22 13.72 -0.49 11.11
CA ARG A 22 12.28 -0.84 11.06
C ARG A 22 12.00 -2.07 10.18
N PHE A 23 12.80 -2.26 9.13
CA PHE A 23 12.69 -3.39 8.19
C PHE A 23 13.58 -4.56 8.60
N CYS A 24 14.84 -4.26 8.94
CA CYS A 24 15.88 -5.26 9.12
C CYS A 24 16.02 -5.70 10.58
N GLY A 25 15.79 -6.99 10.83
CA GLY A 25 15.99 -7.59 12.16
C GLY A 25 17.45 -7.50 12.62
N TYR A 26 18.41 -7.63 11.72
CA TYR A 26 19.85 -7.54 12.01
C TYR A 26 20.21 -6.18 12.64
N LYS A 27 19.82 -5.08 11.97
CA LYS A 27 20.06 -3.71 12.46
C LYS A 27 19.33 -3.42 13.77
N ARG A 28 18.18 -4.05 14.01
CA ARG A 28 17.39 -3.86 15.23
C ARG A 28 17.98 -4.60 16.43
N MET A 29 18.54 -5.79 16.20
CA MET A 29 19.08 -6.63 17.26
C MET A 29 20.50 -6.25 17.66
N GLY A 30 21.23 -5.51 16.81
CA GLY A 30 22.59 -5.04 17.11
C GLY A 30 23.64 -6.14 17.26
N ASN A 31 23.25 -7.42 17.14
CA ASN A 31 24.13 -8.58 17.22
C ASN A 31 23.90 -9.51 16.02
N SER A 32 24.98 -9.77 15.29
CA SER A 32 25.04 -10.61 14.09
C SER A 32 24.68 -12.08 14.35
N GLU A 33 24.99 -12.61 15.52
CA GLU A 33 24.89 -14.06 15.81
C GLU A 33 23.45 -14.54 16.04
N LYS A 34 22.54 -13.62 16.40
CA LYS A 34 21.14 -13.94 16.68
C LYS A 34 20.22 -13.74 15.48
N TYR A 35 20.70 -13.03 14.46
CA TYR A 35 19.89 -12.72 13.31
C TYR A 35 19.76 -13.92 12.39
N SER A 36 18.54 -14.21 11.93
CA SER A 36 18.26 -15.32 11.03
C SER A 36 17.16 -14.95 10.04
N HIS A 37 17.34 -15.34 8.77
CA HIS A 37 16.40 -15.05 7.70
C HIS A 37 15.17 -15.95 7.79
N ARG A 38 14.20 -15.60 8.64
CA ARG A 38 13.00 -16.43 8.90
C ARG A 38 12.22 -16.82 7.64
N SER A 39 12.28 -15.99 6.59
CA SER A 39 11.60 -16.20 5.31
C SER A 39 12.39 -17.06 4.31
N LEU A 40 13.66 -17.38 4.58
CA LEU A 40 14.51 -18.14 3.67
C LEU A 40 14.71 -19.58 4.17
N PRO A 41 14.90 -20.55 3.25
CA PRO A 41 15.30 -21.91 3.60
C PRO A 41 16.55 -21.90 4.48
N TYR A 42 16.59 -22.80 5.47
CA TYR A 42 17.71 -22.93 6.41
C TYR A 42 18.03 -21.66 7.23
N LYS A 43 17.17 -20.63 7.15
CA LYS A 43 17.33 -19.33 7.80
C LYS A 43 18.63 -18.60 7.45
N ALA A 44 19.25 -18.97 6.33
CA ALA A 44 20.53 -18.46 5.87
C ALA A 44 20.34 -17.45 4.72
N PRO A 45 21.29 -16.53 4.50
CA PRO A 45 21.28 -15.66 3.32
C PRO A 45 21.47 -16.46 2.03
N LEU A 46 20.96 -15.93 0.93
CA LEU A 46 21.21 -16.45 -0.42
C LEU A 46 22.68 -16.22 -0.79
N SER A 47 23.26 -17.13 -1.58
CA SER A 47 24.68 -17.08 -1.97
C SER A 47 24.92 -17.11 -3.48
N ASP A 48 23.90 -17.36 -4.30
CA ASP A 48 24.04 -17.48 -5.75
C ASP A 48 24.14 -16.09 -6.42
N SER A 49 25.33 -15.76 -6.92
CA SER A 49 25.61 -14.52 -7.66
C SER A 49 24.75 -14.34 -8.91
N PHE A 50 24.47 -15.40 -9.65
CA PHE A 50 23.67 -15.32 -10.88
C PHE A 50 22.20 -15.01 -10.56
N LEU A 51 21.68 -15.60 -9.49
CA LEU A 51 20.37 -15.26 -8.96
C LEU A 51 20.31 -13.79 -8.51
N ARG A 52 21.36 -13.30 -7.83
CA ARG A 52 21.44 -11.90 -7.39
C ARG A 52 21.33 -10.93 -8.57
N ASP A 53 22.07 -11.18 -9.64
CA ASP A 53 22.08 -10.32 -10.83
C ASP A 53 20.72 -10.31 -11.53
N LYS A 54 20.10 -11.49 -11.69
CA LYS A 54 18.73 -11.58 -12.25
C LYS A 54 17.72 -10.80 -11.42
N LEU A 55 17.79 -10.92 -10.09
CA LEU A 55 16.89 -10.19 -9.19
C LEU A 55 17.12 -8.68 -9.27
N ASN A 56 18.36 -8.22 -9.38
CA ASN A 56 18.66 -6.79 -9.56
C ASN A 56 18.01 -6.25 -10.84
N VAL A 57 18.17 -6.95 -11.97
CA VAL A 57 17.54 -6.55 -13.25
C VAL A 57 16.02 -6.52 -13.15
N LEU A 58 15.41 -7.52 -12.49
CA LEU A 58 13.96 -7.58 -12.31
C LEU A 58 13.43 -6.45 -11.41
N PHE A 59 14.16 -6.07 -10.37
CA PHE A 59 13.72 -5.07 -9.40
C PHE A 59 14.05 -3.63 -9.80
N GLU A 60 15.01 -3.41 -10.71
CA GLU A 60 15.36 -2.08 -11.22
C GLU A 60 14.14 -1.25 -11.68
N PRO A 61 13.24 -1.75 -12.56
CA PRO A 61 12.07 -0.97 -12.98
C PRO A 61 11.08 -0.71 -11.83
N ILE A 62 10.99 -1.61 -10.85
CA ILE A 62 10.11 -1.46 -9.68
C ILE A 62 10.65 -0.35 -8.77
N ILE A 63 11.96 -0.33 -8.53
CA ILE A 63 12.63 0.71 -7.75
C ILE A 63 12.51 2.07 -8.46
N ALA A 64 12.69 2.10 -9.78
CA ALA A 64 12.52 3.30 -10.60
C ALA A 64 11.11 3.89 -10.44
N LYS A 65 10.09 3.04 -10.44
CA LYS A 65 8.67 3.42 -10.29
C LYS A 65 8.18 3.50 -8.85
N SER A 66 9.08 3.47 -7.86
CA SER A 66 8.73 3.42 -6.43
C SER A 66 7.76 4.51 -5.95
N ALA A 67 7.77 5.69 -6.57
CA ALA A 67 6.84 6.78 -6.25
C ALA A 67 5.38 6.48 -6.65
N LEU A 68 5.16 5.68 -7.70
CA LEU A 68 3.81 5.28 -8.11
C LEU A 68 3.15 4.34 -7.09
N TYR A 69 3.94 3.62 -6.30
CA TYR A 69 3.44 2.70 -5.28
C TYR A 69 3.19 3.39 -3.92
N THR A 70 3.65 4.63 -3.74
CA THR A 70 3.32 5.42 -2.54
C THR A 70 2.00 6.14 -2.66
N ASP A 71 1.58 6.43 -3.89
CA ASP A 71 0.24 6.92 -4.18
C ASP A 71 -0.72 5.74 -4.26
N LEU A 72 -1.17 5.26 -3.10
CA LEU A 72 -2.24 4.27 -2.96
C LEU A 72 -3.62 4.92 -3.17
N GLY A 73 -3.68 6.00 -3.96
CA GLY A 73 -4.92 6.58 -4.42
C GLY A 73 -5.78 5.55 -5.12
N SER A 74 -7.09 5.63 -4.91
CA SER A 74 -8.05 4.79 -5.63
C SER A 74 -7.82 4.91 -7.14
N SER A 75 -7.65 3.79 -7.84
CA SER A 75 -7.53 3.76 -9.31
C SER A 75 -8.76 4.33 -10.03
N GLN A 76 -9.88 4.45 -9.31
CA GLN A 76 -11.02 5.24 -9.71
C GLN A 76 -11.24 6.38 -8.71
N ALA A 77 -11.02 7.62 -9.13
CA ALA A 77 -11.31 8.82 -8.34
C ALA A 77 -12.76 8.84 -7.80
N CYS A 78 -13.67 8.14 -8.47
CA CYS A 78 -15.10 8.10 -8.13
C CYS A 78 -15.55 6.84 -7.38
N GLU A 79 -14.69 5.88 -7.02
CA GLU A 79 -15.14 4.63 -6.36
C GLU A 79 -15.89 4.91 -5.05
N TYR A 80 -15.34 5.81 -4.24
CA TYR A 80 -15.99 6.25 -3.02
C TYR A 80 -17.33 6.94 -3.30
N ALA A 81 -17.39 7.82 -4.31
CA ALA A 81 -18.61 8.52 -4.69
C ALA A 81 -19.69 7.55 -5.20
N ASN A 82 -19.30 6.61 -6.06
CA ASN A 82 -20.17 5.55 -6.60
C ASN A 82 -20.72 4.68 -5.47
N ARG A 83 -19.86 4.26 -4.54
CA ARG A 83 -20.28 3.48 -3.37
C ARG A 83 -21.22 4.28 -2.47
N ALA A 84 -20.92 5.54 -2.19
CA ALA A 84 -21.75 6.40 -1.36
C ALA A 84 -23.14 6.62 -1.98
N ALA A 85 -23.20 6.89 -3.29
CA ALA A 85 -24.46 7.04 -4.03
C ALA A 85 -25.28 5.74 -3.99
N MET A 86 -24.66 4.58 -4.26
CA MET A 86 -25.32 3.27 -4.21
C MET A 86 -25.87 2.91 -2.83
N LEU A 87 -25.22 3.32 -1.74
CA LEU A 87 -25.71 3.09 -0.38
C LEU A 87 -26.94 3.95 -0.03
N LYS A 88 -27.10 5.11 -0.68
CA LYS A 88 -28.21 6.05 -0.44
C LYS A 88 -29.38 5.85 -1.39
N ALA A 89 -29.14 5.25 -2.56
CA ALA A 89 -30.15 4.86 -3.54
C ALA A 89 -29.90 3.41 -4.03
N PRO A 90 -30.17 2.40 -3.19
CA PRO A 90 -29.91 1.02 -3.55
C PRO A 90 -30.87 0.52 -4.64
N LYS A 91 -30.35 -0.24 -5.62
CA LYS A 91 -31.08 -0.69 -6.82
C LYS A 91 -32.34 -1.51 -6.57
N HIS A 92 -32.48 -2.14 -5.40
CA HIS A 92 -33.66 -2.95 -5.07
C HIS A 92 -34.87 -2.10 -4.64
N LEU A 93 -34.69 -0.79 -4.46
CA LEU A 93 -35.76 0.17 -4.18
C LEU A 93 -35.96 1.08 -5.38
N HIS A 94 -37.22 1.35 -5.71
CA HIS A 94 -37.57 2.20 -6.85
C HIS A 94 -37.68 3.67 -6.42
N TYR A 95 -36.91 4.54 -7.08
CA TYR A 95 -36.87 5.99 -6.80
C TYR A 95 -37.10 6.86 -8.04
N GLY A 96 -37.32 6.27 -9.22
CA GLY A 96 -37.31 6.98 -10.50
C GLY A 96 -38.53 7.87 -10.78
N GLU A 97 -39.67 7.60 -10.14
CA GLU A 97 -40.94 8.32 -10.38
C GLU A 97 -41.16 9.48 -9.38
N SER A 98 -40.08 9.98 -8.75
CA SER A 98 -40.14 11.11 -7.81
C SER A 98 -38.80 11.84 -7.75
N GLU A 99 -38.78 13.06 -7.21
CA GLU A 99 -37.55 13.82 -6.94
C GLU A 99 -36.65 13.15 -5.87
N SER A 100 -37.07 12.03 -5.28
CA SER A 100 -36.34 11.28 -4.26
C SER A 100 -34.97 10.82 -4.74
N LEU A 101 -34.84 10.40 -6.01
CA LEU A 101 -33.56 9.98 -6.56
C LEU A 101 -32.58 11.16 -6.63
N ASP A 102 -33.02 12.27 -7.22
CA ASP A 102 -32.20 13.48 -7.37
C ASP A 102 -31.77 14.05 -6.01
N PHE A 103 -32.70 14.13 -5.06
CA PHE A 103 -32.39 14.56 -3.70
C PHE A 103 -31.32 13.69 -3.05
N ARG A 104 -31.42 12.36 -3.18
CA ARG A 104 -30.45 11.41 -2.59
C ARG A 104 -29.06 11.56 -3.21
N ILE A 105 -28.99 11.73 -4.53
CA ILE A 105 -27.71 11.93 -5.24
C ILE A 105 -27.09 13.27 -4.84
N GLN A 106 -27.86 14.36 -4.84
CA GLN A 106 -27.38 15.69 -4.46
C GLN A 106 -26.95 15.77 -2.99
N ALA A 107 -27.74 15.21 -2.06
CA ALA A 107 -27.38 15.16 -0.64
C ALA A 107 -26.12 14.33 -0.38
N THR A 108 -25.92 13.26 -1.16
CA THR A 108 -24.69 12.44 -1.10
C THR A 108 -23.49 13.25 -1.60
N ALA A 109 -23.61 13.96 -2.73
CA ALA A 109 -22.55 14.82 -3.24
C ALA A 109 -22.18 15.93 -2.25
N ALA A 110 -23.18 16.60 -1.65
CA ALA A 110 -22.96 17.59 -0.60
C ALA A 110 -22.23 16.99 0.61
N SER A 111 -22.62 15.80 1.06
CA SER A 111 -21.97 15.09 2.17
C SER A 111 -20.52 14.71 1.88
N ILE A 112 -20.22 14.36 0.62
CA ILE A 112 -18.84 14.08 0.18
C ILE A 112 -18.01 15.37 0.19
N ASN A 113 -18.56 16.47 -0.33
CA ASN A 113 -17.88 17.75 -0.44
C ASN A 113 -17.62 18.42 0.92
N VAL A 114 -18.59 18.36 1.84
CA VAL A 114 -18.46 18.91 3.20
C VAL A 114 -17.49 18.06 4.06
N GLY A 115 -17.30 16.79 3.70
CA GLY A 115 -16.53 15.84 4.50
C GLY A 115 -17.31 15.36 5.73
N ARG A 116 -16.89 14.22 6.30
CA ARG A 116 -17.51 13.68 7.51
C ARG A 116 -16.87 14.32 8.74
N LYS A 117 -17.64 15.13 9.47
CA LYS A 117 -17.27 15.55 10.83
C LYS A 117 -17.54 14.37 11.78
N TYR A 118 -16.50 13.62 12.11
CA TYR A 118 -16.59 12.46 13.02
C TYR A 118 -16.41 12.81 14.50
N LEU A 119 -16.10 14.07 14.82
CA LEU A 119 -15.87 14.52 16.19
C LEU A 119 -16.98 15.49 16.56
N SER A 120 -17.64 15.25 17.70
CA SER A 120 -18.47 16.29 18.31
C SER A 120 -17.56 17.47 18.65
N GLU A 121 -17.89 18.65 18.13
CA GLU A 121 -17.25 19.88 18.55
C GLU A 121 -17.61 20.08 20.04
N VAL A 122 -16.58 20.09 20.89
CA VAL A 122 -16.67 20.33 22.35
C VAL A 122 -16.67 21.83 22.59
#